data_AF-G0NF39-F1
#
_entry.id   AF-G0NF39-F1
#
_cell.length_a   1.000
_cell.length_b   1.000
_cell.length_c   1.000
_cell.angle_alpha   90.00
_cell.angle_beta   90.00
_cell.angle_gamma   90.00
#
_symmetry.space_group_name_H-M   'P 1'
#
loop_
_entity.id
_entity.type
_entity.pdbx_description
1 polymer ?
#
loop_
_entity_poly.entity_id
_entity_poly.type
_entity_poly.pdbx_seq_one_letter_code
_entity_poly.pdbx_strand_id
1 'polypeptide(L)'
;MNDGLKCDNLEMGRRICVWSAQERTLGNMTCNYRMFVERDSSCLDLSRQFSITIDEFRFLNPTISCVQPIRRFTAICSSGESSIKNCSSIQAVPTDPQITCANLTQQFSMNIPLLMSLNPTLSCEKLNQTEQVCIGSGSFNPLKCIDFIRIAPEFDTCQKISNETGLSVNQLEMMNPSIDCSRTLIRNSLVCTSNLGMDTRTAQEIVVSSLKNLIPDLSEKFDEFLKNPSESNAVVLNQLMTSSIQKPEVNAKMKELYRLNIGFRRILDSQHPLPRQEYCDQVMRTTTT
;
A
#
# COMPACT_ATOMS: atom_id res chain seq x y z
N MET A 1 40.40 11.72 6.99
CA MET A 1 38.92 11.76 7.02
C MET A 1 38.52 13.03 6.30
N ASN A 2 37.73 12.92 5.22
CA ASN A 2 37.55 13.91 4.15
C ASN A 2 38.84 14.27 3.36
N ASP A 3 39.63 13.26 2.98
CA ASP A 3 40.88 13.48 2.26
C ASP A 3 40.60 14.13 0.88
N GLY A 4 41.36 15.18 0.56
CA GLY A 4 41.17 15.95 -0.68
C GLY A 4 39.87 16.79 -0.71
N LEU A 5 39.23 17.05 0.43
CA LEU A 5 38.15 18.03 0.52
C LEU A 5 38.74 19.44 0.42
N LYS A 6 38.32 20.19 -0.61
CA LYS A 6 38.64 21.61 -0.75
C LYS A 6 37.49 22.42 -0.18
N CYS A 7 37.65 22.96 1.04
CA CYS A 7 36.61 23.74 1.71
C CYS A 7 36.15 24.96 0.88
N ASP A 8 37.05 25.51 0.07
CA ASP A 8 36.78 26.69 -0.78
C ASP A 8 36.14 26.32 -2.13
N ASN A 9 35.99 25.02 -2.43
CA ASN A 9 35.38 24.52 -3.65
C ASN A 9 34.59 23.24 -3.37
N LEU A 10 33.58 23.37 -2.51
CA LEU A 10 32.65 22.29 -2.21
C LEU A 10 31.72 22.08 -3.40
N GLU A 11 31.87 20.92 -4.04
CA GLU A 11 30.96 20.49 -5.10
C GLU A 11 29.58 20.20 -4.50
N MET A 12 28.54 20.77 -5.12
CA MET A 12 27.16 20.45 -4.76
C MET A 12 26.94 18.93 -4.85
N GLY A 13 26.40 18.36 -3.79
CA GLY A 13 26.14 16.93 -3.67
C GLY A 13 27.32 16.07 -3.22
N ARG A 14 28.50 16.64 -2.97
CA ARG A 14 29.61 15.92 -2.32
C ARG A 14 29.26 15.63 -0.87
N ARG A 15 29.25 14.35 -0.49
CA ARG A 15 29.09 13.93 0.90
C ARG A 15 30.42 14.07 1.64
N ILE A 16 30.35 14.61 2.86
CA ILE A 16 31.50 14.78 3.74
C ILE A 16 31.23 14.02 5.05
N CYS A 17 32.24 13.35 5.57
CA CYS A 17 32.20 12.73 6.88
C CYS A 17 32.34 13.83 7.94
N VAL A 18 31.35 13.99 8.80
CA VAL A 18 31.42 14.88 9.96
C VAL A 18 31.35 14.04 11.22
N TRP A 19 32.09 14.44 12.25
CA TRP A 19 31.98 13.84 13.57
C TRP A 19 30.69 14.35 14.23
N SER A 20 29.92 13.45 14.86
CA SER A 20 28.75 13.83 15.67
C SER A 20 28.98 13.35 17.10
N ALA A 21 28.58 14.13 18.10
CA ALA A 21 28.70 13.69 19.50
C ALA A 21 27.56 12.74 19.92
N GLN A 22 26.53 12.60 19.09
CA GLN A 22 25.27 11.87 19.38
C GLN A 22 25.06 10.72 18.39
N GLU A 23 26.15 10.07 17.96
CA GLU A 23 26.26 9.17 16.79
C GLU A 23 25.23 8.04 16.72
N ARG A 24 24.05 8.33 16.15
CA ARG A 24 23.47 7.34 15.25
C ARG A 24 24.40 7.26 14.05
N THR A 25 25.07 6.13 13.88
CA THR A 25 25.72 5.80 12.62
C THR A 25 24.64 5.78 11.53
N LEU A 26 24.76 6.69 10.57
CA LEU A 26 23.88 6.66 9.40
C LEU A 26 24.13 5.37 8.63
N GLY A 27 23.08 4.82 8.05
CA GLY A 27 23.22 3.67 7.15
C GLY A 27 24.19 3.99 6.01
N ASN A 28 24.89 2.97 5.49
CA ASN A 28 25.67 3.13 4.27
C ASN A 28 24.74 3.40 3.09
N MET A 29 24.54 4.68 2.77
CA MET A 29 23.75 5.11 1.62
C MET A 29 24.61 5.26 0.37
N THR A 30 25.68 4.47 0.24
CA THR A 30 26.45 4.37 -1.02
C THR A 30 25.55 3.79 -2.09
N CYS A 31 25.51 4.42 -3.25
CA CYS A 31 24.63 3.99 -4.33
C CYS A 31 25.00 2.58 -4.78
N ASN A 32 24.03 1.66 -4.70
CA ASN A 32 24.19 0.27 -5.12
C ASN A 32 23.65 0.09 -6.54
N TYR A 33 22.47 0.65 -6.83
CA TYR A 33 21.85 0.53 -8.14
C TYR A 33 21.65 1.90 -8.80
N ARG A 34 22.24 2.06 -9.99
CA ARG A 34 22.07 3.23 -10.85
C ARG A 34 21.21 2.88 -12.05
N MET A 35 20.38 3.82 -12.46
CA MET A 35 19.55 3.72 -13.66
C MET A 35 19.40 5.07 -14.35
N PHE A 36 18.87 5.03 -15.57
CA PHE A 36 18.53 6.22 -16.34
C PHE A 36 17.02 6.45 -16.30
N VAL A 37 16.62 7.70 -16.12
CA VAL A 37 15.22 8.11 -16.17
C VAL A 37 14.68 7.91 -17.59
N GLU A 38 13.60 7.14 -17.75
CA GLU A 38 13.05 6.77 -19.07
C GLU A 38 12.22 7.88 -19.72
N ARG A 39 11.61 8.73 -18.90
CA ARG A 39 10.80 9.88 -19.30
C ARG A 39 10.87 10.95 -18.23
N ASP A 40 10.66 12.20 -18.59
CA ASP A 40 10.64 13.30 -17.63
C ASP A 40 9.70 12.98 -16.45
N SER A 41 10.25 12.98 -15.24
CA SER A 41 9.55 12.49 -14.03
C SER A 41 9.91 13.33 -12.82
N SER A 42 8.98 13.49 -11.88
CA SER A 42 9.27 14.16 -10.61
C SER A 42 10.05 13.23 -9.66
N CYS A 43 10.75 13.81 -8.68
CA CYS A 43 11.38 13.01 -7.60
C CYS A 43 10.35 12.16 -6.84
N LEU A 44 9.13 12.68 -6.64
CA LEU A 44 8.08 11.99 -5.91
C LEU A 44 7.55 10.77 -6.68
N ASP A 45 7.41 10.88 -8.00
CA ASP A 45 6.96 9.74 -8.83
C ASP A 45 8.01 8.63 -8.85
N LEU A 46 9.29 9.01 -8.97
CA LEU A 46 10.40 8.08 -8.94
C LEU A 46 10.57 7.44 -7.56
N SER A 47 10.47 8.20 -6.47
CA SER A 47 10.56 7.64 -5.12
C SER A 47 9.44 6.62 -4.86
N ARG A 48 8.21 6.91 -5.30
CA ARG A 48 7.08 5.97 -5.25
C ARG A 48 7.34 4.73 -6.09
N GLN A 49 7.85 4.88 -7.31
CA GLN A 49 8.20 3.75 -8.18
C GLN A 49 9.23 2.82 -7.52
N PHE A 50 10.20 3.39 -6.79
CA PHE A 50 11.23 2.62 -6.09
C PHE A 50 10.81 2.18 -4.68
N SER A 51 9.59 2.52 -4.25
CA SER A 51 9.10 2.22 -2.90
C SER A 51 10.03 2.72 -1.79
N ILE A 52 10.54 3.94 -1.96
CA ILE A 52 11.35 4.67 -0.97
C ILE A 52 10.75 6.06 -0.71
N THR A 53 11.12 6.70 0.41
CA THR A 53 10.68 8.06 0.70
C THR A 53 11.36 9.07 -0.22
N ILE A 54 10.73 10.24 -0.42
CA ILE A 54 11.37 11.33 -1.16
C ILE A 54 12.65 11.83 -0.47
N ASP A 55 12.71 11.80 0.86
CA ASP A 55 13.89 12.16 1.64
C ASP A 55 15.06 11.20 1.38
N GLU A 56 14.79 9.90 1.32
CA GLU A 56 15.79 8.90 0.95
C GLU A 56 16.26 9.08 -0.49
N PHE A 57 15.32 9.31 -1.43
CA PHE A 57 15.65 9.56 -2.83
C PHE A 57 16.59 10.78 -2.98
N ARG A 58 16.29 11.89 -2.30
CA ARG A 58 17.13 13.10 -2.29
C ARG A 58 18.49 12.84 -1.66
N PHE A 59 18.53 12.05 -0.58
CA PHE A 59 19.78 11.67 0.07
C PHE A 59 20.70 10.87 -0.87
N LEU A 60 20.12 9.93 -1.63
CA LEU A 60 20.83 9.12 -2.62
C LEU A 60 21.30 9.94 -3.83
N ASN A 61 20.57 11.00 -4.16
CA ASN A 61 20.75 11.81 -5.38
C ASN A 61 20.99 13.29 -5.08
N PRO A 62 22.04 13.65 -4.33
CA PRO A 62 22.19 15.00 -3.79
C PRO A 62 22.55 16.06 -4.86
N THR A 63 22.88 15.66 -6.08
CA THR A 63 23.10 16.55 -7.23
C THR A 63 21.82 16.82 -8.03
N ILE A 64 20.73 16.12 -7.72
CA ILE A 64 19.45 16.22 -8.43
C ILE A 64 18.56 17.23 -7.71
N SER A 65 18.07 18.24 -8.44
CA SER A 65 17.08 19.18 -7.92
C SER A 65 15.68 18.60 -8.05
N CYS A 66 14.95 18.56 -6.94
CA CYS A 66 13.54 18.14 -6.91
C CYS A 66 12.54 19.28 -7.12
N VAL A 67 13.02 20.48 -7.48
CA VAL A 67 12.16 21.64 -7.80
C VAL A 67 11.56 21.51 -9.20
N GLN A 68 12.26 20.84 -10.11
CA GLN A 68 11.85 20.66 -11.51
C GLN A 68 11.84 19.17 -11.86
N PRO A 69 11.08 18.74 -12.88
CA PRO A 69 11.14 17.37 -13.36
C PRO A 69 12.56 16.96 -13.78
N ILE A 70 12.95 15.74 -13.40
CA ILE A 70 14.22 15.14 -13.79
C ILE A 70 14.08 14.72 -15.25
N ARG A 71 14.98 15.21 -16.10
CA ARG A 71 14.94 14.95 -17.55
C ARG A 71 15.24 13.50 -17.87
N ARG A 72 14.65 13.00 -18.95
CA ARG A 72 15.01 11.72 -19.56
C ARG A 72 16.52 11.57 -19.73
N PHE A 73 17.02 10.36 -19.55
CA PHE A 73 18.43 9.97 -19.60
C PHE A 73 19.33 10.61 -18.52
N THR A 74 18.74 11.24 -17.51
CA THR A 74 19.49 11.59 -16.30
C THR A 74 19.79 10.33 -15.50
N ALA A 75 21.05 10.15 -15.12
CA ALA A 75 21.46 9.05 -14.25
C ALA A 75 21.06 9.35 -12.80
N ILE A 76 20.36 8.40 -12.18
CA ILE A 76 19.92 8.47 -10.79
C ILE A 76 20.26 7.18 -10.05
N CYS A 77 20.38 7.29 -8.73
CA CYS A 77 20.48 6.19 -7.81
C CYS A 77 19.09 5.82 -7.29
N SER A 78 18.65 4.58 -7.49
CA SER A 78 17.34 4.12 -6.99
C SER A 78 17.43 3.42 -5.63
N SER A 79 18.62 2.97 -5.23
CA SER A 79 18.84 2.34 -3.92
C SER A 79 20.31 2.39 -3.50
N GLY A 80 20.53 2.51 -2.20
CA GLY A 80 21.81 2.34 -1.54
C GLY A 80 21.93 1.00 -0.80
N GLU A 81 23.10 0.72 -0.25
CA GLU A 81 23.36 -0.52 0.50
C GLU A 81 22.46 -0.67 1.73
N SER A 82 22.27 0.42 2.48
CA SER A 82 21.38 0.47 3.66
C SER A 82 19.98 0.98 3.36
N SER A 83 19.60 1.11 2.08
CA SER A 83 18.24 1.48 1.72
C SER A 83 17.22 0.50 2.27
N ILE A 84 16.06 1.01 2.66
CA ILE A 84 14.95 0.12 2.99
C ILE A 84 14.53 -0.65 1.74
N LYS A 85 14.47 -1.97 1.86
CA LYS A 85 13.91 -2.81 0.79
C LYS A 85 12.39 -2.72 0.86
N ASN A 86 11.80 -2.11 -0.17
CA ASN A 86 10.34 -2.06 -0.39
C ASN A 86 9.59 -1.50 0.83
N CYS A 87 9.64 -0.18 1.02
CA CYS A 87 8.72 0.44 1.95
C CYS A 87 7.29 0.26 1.43
N SER A 88 6.44 -0.44 2.18
CA SER A 88 5.07 -0.73 1.77
C SER A 88 4.06 0.28 2.29
N SER A 89 4.46 1.15 3.22
CA SER A 89 3.62 2.24 3.71
C SER A 89 4.48 3.46 4.01
N ILE A 90 4.33 4.47 3.15
CA ILE A 90 4.99 5.78 3.26
C ILE A 90 3.96 6.77 3.75
N GLN A 91 4.28 7.50 4.81
CA GLN A 91 3.42 8.51 5.41
C GLN A 91 4.11 9.87 5.35
N ALA A 92 3.31 10.91 5.09
CA ALA A 92 3.78 12.28 5.23
C ALA A 92 4.01 12.60 6.71
N VAL A 93 5.09 13.31 7.01
CA VAL A 93 5.31 13.85 8.35
C VAL A 93 4.38 15.06 8.54
N PRO A 94 3.61 15.15 9.64
CA PRO A 94 2.79 16.31 9.92
C PRO A 94 3.63 17.60 9.99
N THR A 95 3.09 18.70 9.44
CA THR A 95 3.75 20.02 9.40
C THR A 95 3.66 20.76 10.76
N ASP A 96 3.80 20.02 11.86
CA ASP A 96 3.80 20.59 13.21
C ASP A 96 5.25 20.81 13.67
N PRO A 97 5.66 22.05 14.02
CA PRO A 97 7.01 22.33 14.50
C PRO A 97 7.38 21.61 15.80
N GLN A 98 6.40 21.09 16.56
CA GLN A 98 6.60 20.32 17.78
C GLN A 98 6.55 18.80 17.57
N ILE A 99 6.40 18.34 16.32
CA ILE A 99 6.33 16.91 16.04
C ILE A 99 7.62 16.21 16.47
N THR A 100 7.47 15.09 17.18
CA THR A 100 8.58 14.23 17.58
C THR A 100 8.43 12.84 17.01
N CYS A 101 9.53 12.09 16.95
CA CYS A 101 9.47 10.66 16.62
C CYS A 101 8.56 9.88 17.58
N ALA A 102 8.48 10.28 18.87
CA ALA A 102 7.58 9.64 19.83
C ALA A 102 6.12 9.76 19.38
N ASN A 103 5.71 10.95 18.91
CA ASN A 103 4.36 11.16 18.36
C ASN A 103 4.08 10.26 17.16
N LEU A 104 5.01 10.19 16.19
CA LEU A 104 4.86 9.31 15.03
C LEU A 104 4.77 7.85 15.43
N THR A 105 5.64 7.40 16.35
CA THR A 105 5.66 6.00 16.76
C THR A 105 4.40 5.58 17.53
N GLN A 106 3.84 6.49 18.32
CA GLN A 106 2.54 6.28 18.96
C GLN A 106 1.41 6.21 17.94
N GLN A 107 1.38 7.13 16.96
CA GLN A 107 0.37 7.16 15.90
C GLN A 107 0.35 5.86 15.08
N PHE A 108 1.52 5.31 14.77
CA PHE A 108 1.65 4.13 13.91
C PHE A 108 1.91 2.82 14.67
N SER A 109 1.63 2.83 15.98
CA SER A 109 1.77 1.67 16.88
C SER A 109 3.09 0.93 16.68
N MET A 110 4.19 1.69 16.70
CA MET A 110 5.55 1.20 16.51
C MET A 110 6.48 1.77 17.58
N ASN A 111 7.76 1.40 17.55
CA ASN A 111 8.77 1.96 18.45
C ASN A 111 9.84 2.72 17.66
N ILE A 112 10.56 3.61 18.36
CA ILE A 112 11.60 4.46 17.74
C ILE A 112 12.68 3.63 17.04
N PRO A 113 13.22 2.54 17.62
CA PRO A 113 14.20 1.71 16.93
C PRO A 113 13.72 1.20 15.57
N LEU A 114 12.47 0.73 15.48
CA LEU A 114 11.87 0.29 14.23
C LEU A 114 11.69 1.46 13.25
N LEU A 115 11.21 2.62 13.70
CA LEU A 115 11.05 3.79 12.84
C LEU A 115 12.40 4.20 12.24
N MET A 116 13.44 4.22 13.06
CA MET A 116 14.78 4.56 12.63
C MET A 116 15.36 3.49 11.70
N SER A 117 15.15 2.20 11.97
CA SER A 117 15.63 1.13 11.07
C SER A 117 14.94 1.17 9.71
N LEU A 118 13.67 1.57 9.66
CA LEU A 118 12.93 1.72 8.41
C LEU A 118 13.28 3.02 7.66
N ASN A 119 13.88 3.99 8.34
CA ASN A 119 14.27 5.27 7.78
C ASN A 119 15.75 5.56 8.07
N PRO A 120 16.66 5.01 7.25
CA PRO A 120 18.11 5.16 7.43
C PRO A 120 18.60 6.61 7.48
N THR A 121 17.87 7.52 6.80
CA THR A 121 18.19 8.95 6.69
C THR A 121 17.45 9.83 7.70
N LEU A 122 16.50 9.27 8.46
CA LEU A 122 15.70 10.03 9.42
C LEU A 122 16.53 10.45 10.63
N SER A 123 16.38 11.72 11.01
CA SER A 123 16.85 12.27 12.28
C SER A 123 15.67 12.82 13.08
N CYS A 124 15.46 12.29 14.28
CA CYS A 124 14.39 12.75 15.16
C CYS A 124 14.56 14.20 15.63
N GLU A 125 15.78 14.73 15.63
CA GLU A 125 16.07 16.12 15.98
C GLU A 125 15.75 17.09 14.83
N LYS A 126 15.66 16.58 13.60
CA LYS A 126 15.38 17.35 12.38
C LYS A 126 14.11 16.84 11.69
N LEU A 127 13.16 16.36 12.48
CA LEU A 127 11.93 15.78 11.94
C LEU A 127 11.11 16.81 11.15
N ASN A 128 11.19 18.09 11.53
CA ASN A 128 10.62 19.22 10.79
C ASN A 128 11.19 19.43 9.36
N GLN A 129 12.33 18.80 9.04
CA GLN A 129 12.94 18.81 7.71
C GLN A 129 12.67 17.52 6.93
N THR A 130 12.00 16.55 7.54
CA THR A 130 11.63 15.29 6.91
C THR A 130 10.24 15.44 6.29
N GLU A 131 10.10 15.11 5.01
CA GLU A 131 8.80 15.17 4.35
C GLU A 131 8.01 13.86 4.52
N GLN A 132 8.69 12.72 4.44
CA GLN A 132 8.09 11.41 4.44
C GLN A 132 8.87 10.41 5.30
N VAL A 133 8.12 9.52 5.95
CA VAL A 133 8.68 8.37 6.66
C VAL A 133 8.08 7.07 6.14
N CYS A 134 8.91 6.05 6.05
CA CYS A 134 8.46 4.68 5.94
C CYS A 134 8.02 4.15 7.31
N ILE A 135 6.79 3.67 7.41
CA ILE A 135 6.27 3.10 8.66
C ILE A 135 6.23 1.57 8.63
N GLY A 136 6.50 0.93 7.49
CA GLY A 136 6.66 -0.51 7.44
C GLY A 136 6.92 -1.07 6.06
N SER A 137 7.45 -2.29 6.06
CA SER A 137 7.64 -3.12 4.88
C SER A 137 6.71 -4.33 4.98
N GLY A 138 6.10 -4.66 3.85
CA GLY A 138 5.23 -5.81 3.66
C GLY A 138 5.51 -6.47 2.32
N SER A 139 5.00 -7.69 2.14
CA SER A 139 5.21 -8.47 0.92
C SER A 139 4.16 -8.21 -0.17
N PHE A 140 3.49 -7.06 -0.12
CA PHE A 140 2.39 -6.71 -1.02
C PHE A 140 2.72 -5.48 -1.85
N ASN A 141 2.00 -5.30 -2.96
CA ASN A 141 2.07 -4.09 -3.77
C ASN A 141 1.31 -2.95 -3.06
N PRO A 142 1.99 -1.84 -2.66
CA PRO A 142 1.35 -0.74 -1.93
C PRO A 142 0.23 -0.06 -2.70
N LEU A 143 0.28 -0.06 -4.04
CA LEU A 143 -0.76 0.54 -4.88
C LEU A 143 -2.05 -0.28 -4.92
N LYS A 144 -2.00 -1.56 -4.51
CA LYS A 144 -3.17 -2.44 -4.48
C LYS A 144 -3.76 -2.57 -3.09
N CYS A 145 -2.93 -2.43 -2.06
CA CYS A 145 -3.35 -2.60 -0.68
C CYS A 145 -4.04 -1.34 -0.14
N ILE A 146 -5.25 -1.50 0.40
CA ILE A 146 -6.04 -0.41 0.99
C ILE A 146 -5.81 -0.38 2.50
N ASP A 147 -5.79 -1.55 3.14
CA ASP A 147 -5.63 -1.69 4.57
C ASP A 147 -4.66 -2.81 4.90
N PHE A 148 -3.95 -2.64 6.01
CA PHE A 148 -2.91 -3.55 6.45
C PHE A 148 -2.84 -3.60 7.98
N ILE A 149 -2.31 -4.71 8.48
CA ILE A 149 -2.01 -4.87 9.90
C ILE A 149 -0.51 -4.99 10.10
N ARG A 150 -0.02 -4.51 11.25
CA ARG A 150 1.35 -4.76 11.69
C ARG A 150 1.41 -6.06 12.47
N ILE A 151 2.40 -6.89 12.17
CA ILE A 151 2.59 -8.16 12.87
C ILE A 151 3.11 -7.94 14.29
N ALA A 152 2.20 -8.10 15.24
CA ALA A 152 2.42 -8.19 16.68
C ALA A 152 2.19 -9.65 17.16
N PRO A 153 2.53 -10.03 18.41
CA PRO A 153 2.37 -11.41 18.91
C PRO A 153 0.95 -12.00 18.77
N GLU A 154 -0.07 -11.16 18.81
CA GLU A 154 -1.48 -11.51 18.59
C GLU A 154 -1.83 -11.78 17.12
N PHE A 155 -0.95 -11.46 16.18
CA PHE A 155 -1.14 -11.63 14.73
C PHE A 155 0.01 -12.38 14.04
N ASP A 156 0.85 -13.09 14.80
CA ASP A 156 2.08 -13.72 14.30
C ASP A 156 1.88 -14.98 13.42
N THR A 157 0.64 -15.36 13.12
CA THR A 157 0.30 -16.42 12.16
C THR A 157 -0.88 -16.01 11.29
N CYS A 158 -0.94 -16.54 10.06
CA CYS A 158 -2.08 -16.28 9.16
C CYS A 158 -3.42 -16.72 9.76
N GLN A 159 -3.43 -17.76 10.60
CA GLN A 159 -4.67 -18.20 11.25
C GLN A 159 -5.21 -17.14 12.23
N LYS A 160 -4.33 -16.50 13.01
CA LYS A 160 -4.75 -15.41 13.92
C LYS A 160 -5.31 -14.22 13.14
N ILE A 161 -4.65 -13.85 12.04
CA ILE A 161 -5.11 -12.77 11.14
C ILE A 161 -6.44 -13.14 10.49
N SER A 162 -6.58 -14.38 10.01
CA SER A 162 -7.79 -14.92 9.41
C SER A 162 -8.98 -14.83 10.37
N ASN A 163 -8.78 -15.21 11.63
CA ASN A 163 -9.83 -15.15 12.65
C ASN A 163 -10.30 -13.71 12.93
N GLU A 164 -9.38 -12.74 12.96
CA GLU A 164 -9.70 -11.33 13.21
C GLU A 164 -10.36 -10.66 12.01
N THR A 165 -9.85 -10.93 10.81
CA THR A 165 -10.26 -10.21 9.58
C THR A 165 -11.40 -10.88 8.82
N GLY A 166 -11.63 -12.17 9.05
CA GLY A 166 -12.55 -13.02 8.29
C GLY A 166 -11.99 -13.48 6.93
N LEU A 167 -10.74 -13.14 6.58
CA LEU A 167 -10.10 -13.60 5.35
C LEU A 167 -9.67 -15.06 5.47
N SER A 168 -9.81 -15.85 4.41
CA SER A 168 -9.18 -17.16 4.33
C SER A 168 -7.65 -17.05 4.21
N VAL A 169 -6.93 -18.10 4.62
CA VAL A 169 -5.47 -18.17 4.46
C VAL A 169 -5.05 -17.99 3.00
N ASN A 170 -5.77 -18.62 2.06
CA ASN A 170 -5.50 -18.48 0.63
C ASN A 170 -5.64 -17.03 0.15
N GLN A 171 -6.64 -16.29 0.65
CA GLN A 171 -6.78 -14.87 0.35
C GLN A 171 -5.59 -14.07 0.88
N LEU A 172 -5.20 -14.29 2.14
CA LEU A 172 -4.02 -13.63 2.72
C LEU A 172 -2.75 -13.87 1.88
N GLU A 173 -2.48 -15.10 1.45
CA GLU A 173 -1.32 -15.43 0.61
C GLU A 173 -1.41 -14.78 -0.78
N MET A 174 -2.59 -14.76 -1.39
CA MET A 174 -2.79 -14.09 -2.69
C MET A 174 -2.57 -12.56 -2.59
N MET A 175 -2.94 -11.92 -1.48
CA MET A 175 -2.72 -10.49 -1.25
C MET A 175 -1.26 -10.17 -0.93
N ASN A 176 -0.56 -11.13 -0.35
CA ASN A 176 0.79 -10.98 0.19
C ASN A 176 1.72 -12.06 -0.39
N PRO A 177 2.09 -11.98 -1.68
CA PRO A 177 2.75 -13.08 -2.41
C PRO A 177 4.06 -13.63 -1.83
N SER A 178 4.70 -12.93 -0.89
CA SER A 178 5.92 -13.39 -0.23
C SER A 178 5.71 -13.86 1.22
N ILE A 179 4.46 -13.96 1.68
CA ILE A 179 4.12 -14.63 2.95
C ILE A 179 4.01 -16.14 2.71
N ASP A 180 4.53 -16.90 3.66
CA ASP A 180 4.35 -18.34 3.78
C ASP A 180 3.54 -18.62 5.05
N CYS A 181 2.26 -18.96 4.90
CA CYS A 181 1.38 -19.18 6.05
C CYS A 181 1.65 -20.50 6.80
N SER A 182 2.59 -21.33 6.33
CA SER A 182 3.10 -22.48 7.09
C SER A 182 4.10 -22.08 8.18
N ARG A 183 4.53 -20.81 8.21
CA ARG A 183 5.53 -20.28 9.13
C ARG A 183 4.99 -19.14 9.98
N THR A 184 5.70 -18.84 11.08
CA THR A 184 5.47 -17.62 11.85
C THR A 184 5.83 -16.40 11.00
N LEU A 185 4.96 -15.40 11.03
CA LEU A 185 5.12 -14.17 10.29
C LEU A 185 6.21 -13.29 10.92
N ILE A 186 6.88 -12.50 10.09
CA ILE A 186 7.97 -11.64 10.52
C ILE A 186 7.40 -10.52 11.39
N ARG A 187 7.83 -10.45 12.65
CA ARG A 187 7.41 -9.38 13.57
C ARG A 187 7.69 -8.00 12.98
N ASN A 188 6.81 -7.04 13.28
CA ASN A 188 6.84 -5.66 12.82
C ASN A 188 6.65 -5.43 11.31
N SER A 189 6.63 -6.49 10.49
CA SER A 189 6.24 -6.38 9.08
C SER A 189 4.75 -6.04 8.94
N LEU A 190 4.37 -5.60 7.75
CA LEU A 190 2.98 -5.32 7.40
C LEU A 190 2.40 -6.46 6.56
N VAL A 191 1.13 -6.77 6.82
CA VAL A 191 0.34 -7.72 6.03
C VAL A 191 -0.89 -7.01 5.51
N CYS A 192 -1.09 -7.07 4.20
CA CYS A 192 -2.26 -6.52 3.54
C CYS A 192 -3.50 -7.34 3.90
N THR A 193 -4.55 -6.66 4.33
CA THR A 193 -5.83 -7.25 4.78
C THR A 193 -7.03 -6.68 4.02
N SER A 194 -6.82 -5.69 3.15
CA SER A 194 -7.82 -5.21 2.21
C SER A 194 -7.13 -4.79 0.91
N ASN A 195 -7.70 -5.16 -0.24
CA ASN A 195 -7.24 -4.68 -1.54
C ASN A 195 -8.44 -4.43 -2.46
N LEU A 196 -8.24 -3.54 -3.45
CA LEU A 196 -9.33 -3.07 -4.33
C LEU A 196 -9.99 -4.19 -5.16
N GLY A 197 -9.32 -5.34 -5.35
CA GLY A 197 -9.80 -6.42 -6.23
C GLY A 197 -10.34 -7.66 -5.52
N MET A 198 -9.82 -7.96 -4.34
CA MET A 198 -10.14 -9.16 -3.56
C MET A 198 -11.30 -8.91 -2.62
N ASP A 199 -11.47 -7.68 -2.11
CA ASP A 199 -12.69 -7.35 -1.38
C ASP A 199 -13.89 -7.40 -2.32
N THR A 200 -13.78 -6.85 -3.54
CA THR A 200 -14.79 -7.02 -4.59
C THR A 200 -15.04 -8.48 -4.94
N ARG A 201 -13.99 -9.29 -5.13
CA ARG A 201 -14.14 -10.71 -5.48
C ARG A 201 -14.75 -11.53 -4.33
N THR A 202 -14.36 -11.25 -3.09
CA THR A 202 -14.91 -11.91 -1.90
C THR A 202 -16.37 -11.53 -1.69
N ALA A 203 -16.72 -10.25 -1.89
CA ALA A 203 -18.13 -9.85 -1.92
C ALA A 203 -18.88 -10.53 -3.06
N GLN A 204 -18.30 -10.60 -4.26
CA GLN A 204 -18.90 -11.33 -5.37
C GLN A 204 -19.10 -12.81 -5.01
N GLU A 205 -18.11 -13.49 -4.42
CA GLU A 205 -18.22 -14.88 -3.93
C GLU A 205 -19.34 -15.04 -2.89
N ILE A 206 -19.43 -14.15 -1.91
CA ILE A 206 -20.49 -14.18 -0.88
C ILE A 206 -21.87 -13.97 -1.51
N VAL A 207 -22.00 -13.00 -2.42
CA VAL A 207 -23.26 -12.71 -3.12
C VAL A 207 -23.66 -13.89 -3.99
N VAL A 208 -22.76 -14.36 -4.84
CA VAL A 208 -23.00 -15.44 -5.79
C VAL A 208 -23.37 -16.73 -5.06
N SER A 209 -22.63 -17.10 -4.00
CA SER A 209 -22.94 -18.29 -3.20
C SER A 209 -24.28 -18.18 -2.48
N SER A 210 -24.61 -17.01 -1.94
CA SER A 210 -25.88 -16.78 -1.24
C SER A 210 -27.08 -16.72 -2.19
N LEU A 211 -26.85 -16.37 -3.45
CA LEU A 211 -27.85 -16.33 -4.51
C LEU A 211 -27.90 -17.60 -5.36
N LYS A 212 -27.02 -18.59 -5.12
CA LYS A 212 -26.88 -19.79 -5.97
C LYS A 212 -28.20 -20.51 -6.25
N ASN A 213 -29.09 -20.60 -5.26
CA ASN A 213 -30.39 -21.25 -5.41
C ASN A 213 -31.42 -20.39 -6.15
N LEU A 214 -31.24 -19.06 -6.14
CA LEU A 214 -32.11 -18.11 -6.83
C LEU A 214 -31.64 -17.86 -8.27
N ILE A 215 -30.33 -17.97 -8.52
CA ILE A 215 -29.68 -17.62 -9.78
C ILE A 215 -28.50 -18.58 -10.04
N PRO A 216 -28.77 -19.83 -10.43
CA PRO A 216 -27.71 -20.82 -10.66
C PRO A 216 -26.75 -20.39 -11.77
N ASP A 217 -27.25 -19.78 -12.84
CA ASP A 217 -26.45 -19.28 -13.97
C ASP A 217 -25.40 -18.23 -13.53
N LEU A 218 -25.72 -17.44 -12.50
CA LEU A 218 -24.80 -16.45 -11.96
C LEU A 218 -23.61 -17.14 -11.25
N SER A 219 -23.86 -18.25 -10.57
CA SER A 219 -22.80 -19.07 -9.97
C SER A 219 -21.90 -19.69 -11.03
N GLU A 220 -22.49 -20.23 -12.10
CA GLU A 220 -21.73 -20.84 -13.18
C GLU A 220 -20.85 -19.82 -13.92
N LYS A 221 -21.41 -18.65 -14.26
CA LYS A 221 -20.64 -17.58 -14.93
C LYS A 221 -19.58 -16.97 -14.04
N PHE A 222 -19.82 -16.93 -12.73
CA PHE A 222 -18.79 -16.52 -11.79
C PHE A 222 -17.64 -17.53 -11.75
N ASP A 223 -17.92 -18.83 -11.69
CA ASP A 223 -16.90 -19.88 -11.75
C ASP A 223 -16.09 -19.85 -13.06
N GLU A 224 -16.75 -19.55 -14.18
CA GLU A 224 -16.10 -19.35 -15.49
C GLU A 224 -15.16 -18.13 -15.48
N PHE A 225 -15.60 -17.01 -14.91
CA PHE A 225 -14.77 -15.83 -14.72
C PHE A 225 -13.56 -16.11 -13.82
N LEU A 226 -13.74 -16.89 -12.74
CA LEU A 226 -12.63 -17.28 -11.87
C LEU A 226 -11.57 -18.12 -12.59
N LYS A 227 -11.99 -18.97 -13.52
CA LYS A 227 -11.10 -19.81 -14.33
C LYS A 227 -10.41 -19.02 -15.45
N ASN A 228 -11.09 -18.04 -16.03
CA ASN A 228 -10.57 -17.21 -17.11
C ASN A 228 -11.03 -15.74 -16.98
N PRO A 229 -10.27 -14.90 -16.26
CA PRO A 229 -10.63 -13.51 -16.03
C PRO A 229 -10.28 -12.65 -17.27
N SER A 230 -11.19 -12.63 -18.25
CA SER A 230 -11.12 -11.78 -19.44
C SER A 230 -12.14 -10.64 -19.36
N GLU A 231 -11.93 -9.56 -20.13
CA GLU A 231 -12.88 -8.45 -20.24
C GLU A 231 -14.26 -8.95 -20.71
N SER A 232 -14.27 -9.87 -21.67
CA SER A 232 -15.51 -10.52 -22.16
C SER A 232 -16.26 -11.24 -21.03
N ASN A 233 -15.55 -12.02 -20.20
CA ASN A 233 -16.18 -12.76 -19.11
C ASN A 233 -16.64 -11.83 -17.98
N ALA A 234 -15.91 -10.75 -17.72
CA ALA A 234 -16.31 -9.72 -16.76
C ALA A 234 -17.59 -9.00 -17.20
N VAL A 235 -17.71 -8.65 -18.50
CA VAL A 235 -18.91 -8.01 -19.05
C VAL A 235 -20.13 -8.92 -18.90
N VAL A 236 -20.00 -10.20 -19.26
CA VAL A 236 -21.08 -11.19 -19.15
C VAL A 236 -21.53 -11.35 -17.69
N LEU A 237 -20.57 -11.51 -16.77
CA LEU A 237 -20.85 -11.62 -15.34
C LEU A 237 -21.56 -10.37 -14.79
N ASN A 238 -21.10 -9.18 -15.15
CA ASN A 238 -21.70 -7.92 -14.71
C ASN A 238 -23.12 -7.74 -15.23
N GLN A 239 -23.37 -8.01 -16.52
CA GLN A 239 -24.72 -7.95 -17.11
C GLN A 239 -25.69 -8.91 -16.41
N LEU A 240 -25.22 -10.13 -16.12
CA LEU A 240 -26.02 -11.13 -15.41
C LEU A 240 -26.31 -10.71 -13.97
N MET A 241 -25.33 -10.14 -13.27
CA MET A 241 -25.51 -9.59 -11.91
C MET A 241 -26.50 -8.42 -11.90
N THR A 242 -26.40 -7.48 -12.85
CA THR A 242 -27.29 -6.31 -12.93
C THR A 242 -28.73 -6.70 -13.22
N SER A 243 -28.97 -7.58 -14.19
CA SER A 243 -30.31 -8.09 -14.51
C SER A 243 -30.90 -8.93 -13.38
N SER A 244 -30.05 -9.65 -12.65
CA SER A 244 -30.41 -10.47 -11.49
C SER A 244 -30.90 -9.65 -10.30
N ILE A 245 -30.21 -8.54 -9.97
CA ILE A 245 -30.56 -7.68 -8.82
C ILE A 245 -31.93 -7.02 -8.97
N GLN A 246 -32.42 -6.86 -10.21
CA GLN A 246 -33.76 -6.33 -10.47
C GLN A 246 -34.88 -7.27 -10.02
N LYS A 247 -34.61 -8.57 -9.81
CA LYS A 247 -35.61 -9.52 -9.33
C LYS A 247 -35.95 -9.27 -7.85
N PRO A 248 -37.24 -9.18 -7.47
CA PRO A 248 -37.64 -8.87 -6.08
C PRO A 248 -37.07 -9.83 -5.03
N GLU A 249 -37.03 -11.12 -5.34
CA GLU A 249 -36.53 -12.17 -4.45
C GLU A 249 -35.02 -12.04 -4.19
N VAL A 250 -34.27 -11.66 -5.22
CA VAL A 250 -32.82 -11.41 -5.15
C VAL A 250 -32.54 -10.18 -4.31
N ASN A 251 -33.30 -9.10 -4.53
CA ASN A 251 -33.18 -7.88 -3.75
C ASN A 251 -33.51 -8.12 -2.26
N ALA A 252 -34.56 -8.89 -1.97
CA ALA A 252 -34.89 -9.28 -0.61
C ALA A 252 -33.74 -10.07 0.06
N LYS A 253 -33.14 -11.02 -0.67
CA LYS A 253 -32.00 -11.79 -0.17
C LYS A 253 -30.75 -10.92 0.05
N MET A 254 -30.50 -9.96 -0.82
CA MET A 254 -29.41 -8.99 -0.68
C MET A 254 -29.57 -8.09 0.55
N LYS A 255 -30.79 -7.62 0.83
CA LYS A 255 -31.09 -6.86 2.06
C LYS A 255 -30.88 -7.70 3.32
N GLU A 256 -31.28 -8.97 3.27
CA GLU A 256 -31.04 -9.92 4.35
C GLU A 256 -29.53 -10.13 4.59
N LEU A 257 -28.75 -10.34 3.54
CA LEU A 257 -27.29 -10.49 3.60
C LEU A 257 -26.62 -9.26 4.20
N TYR A 258 -27.02 -8.05 3.78
CA TYR A 258 -26.50 -6.80 4.33
C TYR A 258 -26.78 -6.67 5.84
N ARG A 259 -27.97 -7.10 6.28
CA ARG A 259 -28.36 -7.07 7.70
C ARG A 259 -27.65 -8.12 8.54
N LEU A 260 -27.38 -9.30 8.01
CA LEU A 260 -26.88 -10.44 8.77
C LEU A 260 -25.36 -10.65 8.68
N ASN A 261 -24.73 -10.28 7.57
CA ASN A 261 -23.31 -10.55 7.34
C ASN A 261 -22.49 -9.26 7.49
N ILE A 262 -21.76 -9.16 8.61
CA ILE A 262 -20.93 -7.98 8.92
C ILE A 262 -19.78 -7.80 7.91
N GLY A 263 -19.21 -8.89 7.39
CA GLY A 263 -18.16 -8.86 6.37
C GLY A 263 -18.69 -8.31 5.05
N PHE A 264 -19.85 -8.80 4.60
CA PHE A 264 -20.52 -8.31 3.40
C PHE A 264 -20.91 -6.82 3.51
N ARG A 265 -21.41 -6.40 4.68
CA ARG A 265 -21.70 -5.00 4.97
C ARG A 265 -20.44 -4.15 4.90
N ARG A 266 -19.37 -4.57 5.59
CA ARG A 266 -18.08 -3.87 5.59
C ARG A 266 -17.53 -3.73 4.17
N ILE A 267 -17.63 -4.77 3.34
CA ILE A 267 -17.18 -4.73 1.95
C ILE A 267 -18.02 -3.76 1.11
N LEU A 268 -19.35 -3.81 1.20
CA LEU A 268 -20.21 -2.89 0.45
C LEU A 268 -20.04 -1.43 0.88
N ASP A 269 -19.77 -1.20 2.17
CA ASP A 269 -19.61 0.13 2.73
C ASP A 269 -18.16 0.65 2.62
N SER A 270 -17.17 -0.23 2.42
CA SER A 270 -15.78 0.13 2.11
C SER A 270 -15.53 0.43 0.63
N GLN A 271 -16.46 0.08 -0.27
CA GLN A 271 -16.47 0.62 -1.62
C GLN A 271 -16.67 2.14 -1.54
N HIS A 272 -15.66 2.89 -1.98
CA HIS A 272 -15.55 4.34 -1.83
C HIS A 272 -16.90 5.07 -2.08
N PRO A 273 -17.31 6.03 -1.23
CA PRO A 273 -18.63 6.68 -1.31
C PRO A 273 -18.85 7.51 -2.59
N LEU A 274 -17.78 7.96 -3.26
CA LEU A 274 -17.84 8.78 -4.48
C LEU A 274 -18.47 8.02 -5.68
N PRO A 275 -18.02 6.80 -6.04
CA PRO A 275 -18.70 5.96 -7.04
C PRO A 275 -20.14 5.59 -6.68
N ARG A 276 -20.45 5.41 -5.39
CA ARG A 276 -21.76 4.90 -4.95
C ARG A 276 -22.87 5.94 -5.15
N GLN A 277 -22.59 7.20 -4.83
CA GLN A 277 -23.56 8.28 -5.03
C GLN A 277 -23.79 8.56 -6.51
N GLU A 278 -22.73 8.61 -7.32
CA GLU A 278 -22.82 8.81 -8.77
C GLU A 278 -23.56 7.66 -9.47
N TYR A 279 -23.32 6.41 -9.06
CA TYR A 279 -24.04 5.23 -9.56
C TYR A 279 -25.51 5.22 -9.12
N CYS A 280 -25.81 5.52 -7.86
CA CYS A 280 -27.19 5.63 -7.37
C CYS A 280 -27.96 6.75 -8.09
N ASP A 281 -27.32 7.90 -8.32
CA ASP A 281 -27.92 9.02 -9.06
C ASP A 281 -28.19 8.65 -10.54
N GLN A 282 -27.31 7.84 -11.15
CA GLN A 282 -27.53 7.32 -12.51
C GLN A 282 -28.69 6.31 -12.57
N VAL A 283 -28.80 5.42 -11.59
CA VAL A 283 -29.88 4.40 -11.53
C VAL A 283 -31.24 5.03 -11.21
N MET A 284 -31.28 6.10 -10.41
CA MET A 284 -32.52 6.85 -10.12
C MET A 284 -33.00 7.65 -11.34
N ARG A 285 -32.09 8.05 -12.25
CA ARG A 285 -32.44 8.71 -13.52
C ARG A 285 -33.01 7.76 -14.57
N THR A 286 -32.68 6.48 -14.54
CA THR A 286 -33.17 5.47 -15.50
C THR A 286 -34.51 4.84 -15.11
N THR A 287 -35.04 5.14 -13.92
CA THR A 287 -36.33 4.64 -13.43
C THR A 287 -37.48 5.64 -13.59
N THR A 288 -37.26 6.78 -14.22
CA THR A 288 -38.27 7.84 -14.45
C THR A 288 -38.71 8.02 -15.92
N THR A 289 -38.46 7.03 -16.77
CA THR A 289 -39.03 6.91 -18.13
C THR A 289 -39.80 5.62 -18.26
#